data_AF-A0A444L9N1-F1
#
_entry.id   AF-A0A444L9N1-F1
#
_cell.length_a   1.000
_cell.length_b   1.000
_cell.length_c   1.000
_cell.angle_alpha   90.00
_cell.angle_beta   90.00
_cell.angle_gamma   90.00
#
_symmetry.space_group_name_H-M   'P 1'
#
loop_
_entity.id
_entity.type
_entity.pdbx_description
1 polymer ?
#
loop_
_entity_poly.entity_id
_entity_poly.type
_entity_poly.pdbx_seq_one_letter_code
_entity_poly.pdbx_strand_id
1 'polypeptide(L)'
;MVTVEELISWVLRIGVLSGVAITALGFFLSADLAWAGVLILILTPFMRVLMAGAYFLARKEYPFFFLAAYVIMMLVIGSFLRIS
;
A
#
# COMPACT_ATOMS: atom_id res chain seq x y z
N MET A 1 -9.74 13.29 -18.83
CA MET A 1 -10.20 13.21 -17.43
C MET A 1 -9.41 12.09 -16.78
N VAL A 2 -8.52 12.39 -15.82
CA VAL A 2 -7.83 11.32 -15.10
C VAL A 2 -8.87 10.64 -14.22
N THR A 3 -9.09 9.35 -14.44
CA THR A 3 -10.02 8.59 -13.60
C THR A 3 -9.38 8.35 -12.23
N VAL A 4 -10.17 8.28 -11.17
CA VAL A 4 -9.61 8.06 -9.82
C VAL A 4 -8.88 6.72 -9.72
N GLU A 5 -9.29 5.74 -10.52
CA GLU A 5 -8.58 4.46 -10.67
C GLU A 5 -7.17 4.65 -11.24
N GLU A 6 -6.99 5.52 -12.25
CA GLU A 6 -5.67 5.87 -12.76
C GLU A 6 -4.83 6.54 -11.68
N LEU A 7 -5.42 7.44 -10.87
CA LEU A 7 -4.71 8.09 -9.77
C LEU A 7 -4.25 7.06 -8.72
N ILE A 8 -5.14 6.15 -8.29
CA ILE A 8 -4.81 5.09 -7.33
C ILE A 8 -3.73 4.16 -7.92
N SER A 9 -3.81 3.82 -9.21
CA SER A 9 -2.79 3.04 -9.91
C SER A 9 -1.44 3.76 -9.95
N TRP A 10 -1.42 5.07 -10.18
CA TRP A 10 -0.20 5.88 -10.19
C TRP A 10 0.45 5.93 -8.82
N VAL A 11 -0.32 6.10 -7.74
CA VAL A 11 0.20 6.06 -6.36
C VAL A 11 0.87 4.72 -6.09
N LEU A 12 0.29 3.61 -6.56
CA LEU A 12 0.89 2.29 -6.42
C LEU A 12 2.22 2.18 -7.16
N ARG A 13 2.25 2.61 -8.43
CA ARG A 13 3.44 2.53 -9.28
C ARG A 13 4.58 3.36 -8.69
N ILE A 14 4.28 4.58 -8.27
CA ILE A 14 5.28 5.47 -7.68
C ILE A 14 5.78 4.91 -6.34
N GLY A 15 4.89 4.41 -5.48
CA GLY A 15 5.26 3.80 -4.20
C GLY A 15 6.15 2.57 -4.36
N VAL A 16 5.83 1.69 -5.32
CA VAL A 16 6.66 0.51 -5.62
C VAL A 16 8.01 0.93 -6.21
N LEU A 17 8.02 1.82 -7.21
CA LEU A 17 9.26 2.26 -7.84
C LEU A 17 10.18 2.99 -6.86
N SER A 18 9.63 3.87 -6.02
CA SER A 18 10.41 4.57 -5.00
C SER A 18 10.91 3.62 -3.92
N GLY A 19 10.08 2.68 -3.46
CA GLY A 19 10.49 1.64 -2.52
C GLY A 19 11.64 0.78 -3.04
N VAL A 20 11.54 0.29 -4.28
CA VAL A 20 12.61 -0.47 -4.93
C VAL A 20 13.88 0.37 -5.07
N ALA A 21 13.76 1.62 -5.52
CA ALA A 21 14.90 2.51 -5.70
C ALA A 21 15.61 2.78 -4.36
N ILE A 22 14.87 3.07 -3.29
CA ILE A 22 15.41 3.33 -1.95
C ILE A 22 16.05 2.06 -1.38
N THR A 23 15.43 0.89 -1.54
CA THR A 23 16.02 -0.38 -1.11
C THR A 23 17.31 -0.66 -1.86
N ALA A 24 17.33 -0.48 -3.19
CA ALA A 24 18.52 -0.67 -4.01
C ALA A 24 19.65 0.27 -3.58
N LEU A 25 19.36 1.56 -3.37
CA LEU A 25 20.34 2.53 -2.84
C LEU A 25 20.82 2.14 -1.44
N GLY A 26 19.92 1.65 -0.59
CA GLY A 26 20.23 1.20 0.76
C GLY A 26 21.25 0.06 0.79
N PHE A 27 21.18 -0.87 -0.15
CA PHE A 27 22.19 -1.94 -0.25
C PHE A 27 23.62 -1.43 -0.46
N PHE A 28 23.79 -0.26 -1.10
CA PHE A 28 25.11 0.33 -1.34
C PHE A 28 25.52 1.36 -0.29
N LEU A 29 24.56 2.00 0.40
CA LEU A 29 24.82 3.12 1.31
C LEU A 29 24.69 2.75 2.79
N SER A 30 23.55 2.18 3.21
CA SER A 30 23.31 1.81 4.61
C SER A 30 22.12 0.85 4.78
N ALA A 31 22.22 -0.03 5.77
CA ALA A 31 21.15 -0.97 6.11
C ALA A 31 19.84 -0.27 6.51
N ASP A 32 19.93 0.85 7.25
CA ASP A 32 18.75 1.63 7.66
C ASP A 32 17.97 2.16 6.45
N LEU A 33 18.68 2.61 5.40
CA LEU A 33 18.05 3.07 4.17
C LEU A 33 17.41 1.90 3.40
N ALA A 34 18.04 0.72 3.41
CA ALA A 34 17.47 -0.48 2.79
C ALA A 34 16.15 -0.87 3.46
N TRP A 35 16.13 -0.87 4.80
CA TRP A 35 14.93 -1.13 5.60
C TRP A 35 13.85 -0.06 5.42
N ALA A 36 14.22 1.21 5.25
CA ALA A 36 13.28 2.26 4.91
C ALA A 36 12.57 1.99 3.56
N GLY A 37 13.32 1.53 2.55
CA GLY A 37 12.74 1.12 1.27
C GLY A 37 11.81 -0.09 1.39
N VAL A 38 12.20 -1.09 2.20
CA VAL A 38 11.34 -2.25 2.50
C VAL A 38 10.05 -1.81 3.19
N LEU A 39 10.13 -0.87 4.13
CA LEU A 39 8.95 -0.32 4.80
C LEU A 39 8.01 0.37 3.81
N ILE A 40 8.53 1.15 2.87
CA ILE A 40 7.73 1.78 1.80
C ILE A 40 7.03 0.72 0.95
N LEU A 41 7.74 -0.35 0.58
CA LEU A 41 7.15 -1.45 -0.20
C LEU A 41 6.03 -2.16 0.56
N ILE A 42 6.21 -2.39 1.86
CA ILE A 42 5.19 -2.99 2.73
C ILE A 42 3.98 -2.07 2.87
N LEU A 43 4.17 -0.76 3.05
CA LEU A 43 3.10 0.20 3.27
C LEU A 43 2.31 0.57 2.01
N THR A 44 2.93 0.47 0.82
CA THR A 44 2.31 0.80 -0.47
C THR A 44 0.95 0.11 -0.71
N PRO A 45 0.79 -1.23 -0.53
CA PRO A 45 -0.51 -1.88 -0.67
C PRO A 45 -1.53 -1.39 0.37
N PHE A 46 -1.14 -1.06 1.60
CA PHE A 46 -2.05 -0.49 2.59
C PHE A 46 -2.58 0.87 2.14
N MET A 47 -1.70 1.74 1.67
CA MET A 47 -2.07 3.06 1.15
C MET A 47 -3.07 2.94 -0.01
N ARG A 48 -2.88 1.97 -0.91
CA ARG A 48 -3.82 1.71 -2.00
C ARG A 48 -5.19 1.31 -1.49
N VAL A 49 -5.27 0.35 -0.56
CA VAL A 49 -6.57 -0.14 -0.06
C VAL A 49 -7.28 0.95 0.75
N LEU A 50 -6.53 1.76 1.52
CA LEU A 50 -7.08 2.93 2.21
C LEU A 50 -7.64 3.97 1.24
N MET A 51 -6.93 4.31 0.16
CA MET A 51 -7.41 5.25 -0.86
C MET A 51 -8.64 4.70 -1.59
N ALA A 52 -8.65 3.42 -1.96
CA ALA A 52 -9.80 2.78 -2.57
C ALA A 52 -11.02 2.78 -1.62
N GLY A 53 -10.81 2.46 -0.33
CA GLY A 53 -11.85 2.52 0.68
C GLY A 53 -12.42 3.93 0.83
N ALA A 54 -11.57 4.95 0.95
CA ALA A 54 -11.99 6.35 1.03
C ALA A 54 -12.80 6.77 -0.21
N TYR A 55 -12.40 6.33 -1.40
CA TYR A 55 -13.13 6.58 -2.64
C TYR A 55 -14.52 5.94 -2.64
N PHE A 56 -14.64 4.66 -2.30
CA PHE A 56 -15.93 3.97 -2.23
C PHE A 56 -16.85 4.59 -1.17
N LEU A 57 -16.29 4.99 -0.03
CA LEU A 57 -17.05 5.68 1.02
C LEU A 57 -17.60 7.02 0.52
N ALA A 58 -16.78 7.81 -0.18
CA ALA A 58 -17.20 9.08 -0.77
C ALA A 58 -18.31 8.91 -1.82
N ARG A 59 -18.31 7.79 -2.56
CA ARG A 59 -19.36 7.43 -3.54
C ARG A 59 -20.58 6.75 -2.92
N LYS A 60 -20.59 6.50 -1.60
CA LYS A 60 -21.62 5.71 -0.91
C LYS A 60 -21.76 4.27 -1.45
N GLU A 61 -20.68 3.75 -2.00
CA GLU A 61 -20.56 2.41 -2.56
C GLU A 61 -20.16 1.42 -1.44
N TYR A 62 -21.05 1.27 -0.45
CA TYR A 62 -20.77 0.53 0.78
C TYR A 62 -20.28 -0.92 0.59
N PRO A 63 -20.80 -1.73 -0.35
CA PRO A 63 -20.29 -3.09 -0.56
C PRO A 63 -18.79 -3.12 -0.87
N PHE A 64 -18.31 -2.17 -1.69
CA PHE A 64 -16.91 -2.08 -2.07
C PHE A 64 -16.03 -1.52 -0.94
N PHE A 65 -16.58 -0.60 -0.11
CA PHE A 65 -15.92 -0.16 1.11
C PHE A 65 -15.68 -1.30 2.09
N PHE A 66 -16.71 -2.13 2.36
CA PHE A 66 -16.56 -3.29 3.26
C PHE A 66 -15.59 -4.32 2.70
N LEU A 67 -15.52 -4.50 1.39
CA LEU A 67 -14.51 -5.35 0.74
C LEU A 67 -13.10 -4.81 0.99
N ALA A 68 -12.87 -3.50 0.82
CA ALA A 68 -11.58 -2.88 1.10
C ALA A 68 -11.18 -3.02 2.59
N ALA A 69 -12.13 -2.80 3.51
CA ALA A 69 -11.91 -3.00 4.94
C ALA A 69 -11.58 -4.46 5.28
N TYR A 70 -12.26 -5.42 4.64
CA TYR A 70 -11.98 -6.84 4.80
C TYR A 70 -10.57 -7.21 4.34
N VAL A 71 -10.09 -6.66 3.21
CA VAL A 71 -8.72 -6.86 2.74
C VAL A 71 -7.69 -6.32 3.74
N ILE A 72 -7.91 -5.13 4.32
CA ILE A 72 -7.04 -4.60 5.37
C ILE A 72 -7.03 -5.54 6.57
N MET A 73 -8.19 -6.01 7.00
CA MET A 73 -8.32 -6.92 8.13
C MET A 73 -7.57 -8.24 7.87
N MET A 74 -7.66 -8.81 6.66
CA MET A 74 -6.89 -10.00 6.29
C MET A 74 -5.38 -9.76 6.31
N LEU A 75 -4.91 -8.59 5.82
CA LEU A 75 -3.48 -8.24 5.87
C LEU A 75 -2.98 -8.12 7.31
N VAL A 76 -3.76 -7.46 8.17
CA VAL A 76 -3.45 -7.30 9.60
C VAL A 76 -3.43 -8.66 10.30
N ILE A 77 -4.49 -9.46 10.18
CA ILE A 77 -4.55 -10.80 10.80
C ILE A 77 -3.44 -11.71 10.26
N GLY A 78 -3.21 -11.70 8.95
CA GLY A 78 -2.13 -12.46 8.31
C GLY A 78 -0.74 -12.07 8.81
N SER A 79 -0.53 -10.79 9.15
CA SER A 79 0.72 -10.33 9.77
C SER A 79 0.90 -10.84 11.21
N PHE A 80 -0.19 -11.06 11.95
CA PHE A 80 -0.15 -11.60 13.31
C PHE A 80 -0.03 -13.13 13.36
N LEU A 81 -0.65 -13.85 12.42
CA LEU A 81 -0.63 -15.33 12.39
C LEU A 81 0.77 -15.93 12.17
N ARG A 82 1.73 -15.14 11.70
CA ARG A 82 3.13 -15.58 11.51
C ARG A 82 4.00 -15.41 12.77
N ILE A 83 3.44 -14.83 13.83
CA ILE A 83 4.14 -14.50 15.09
C ILE A 83 3.86 -15.55 16.20
N SER A 84 2.98 -16.52 15.96
CA SER A 84 2.71 -17.68 16.84
C SER A 84 3.28 -18.97 16.29
#